data_AF-A0A836RBC9-F1
#
_entry.id   AF-A0A836RBC9-F1
#
_cell.length_a   1.000
_cell.length_b   1.000
_cell.length_c   1.000
_cell.angle_alpha   90.00
_cell.angle_beta   90.00
_cell.angle_gamma   90.00
#
_symmetry.space_group_name_H-M   'P 1'
#
loop_
_entity.id
_entity.type
_entity.pdbx_description
1 polymer ?
#
loop_
_entity_poly.entity_id
_entity_poly.type
_entity_poly.pdbx_seq_one_letter_code
_entity_poly.pdbx_strand_id
1 'polypeptide(L)'
;PIPVRNRDERLRDHQTIVELGYSEPQAVCEGCRCLDCDVNTIFDSEKCILCGGCADVCPELCLQLVSLDRLTGDDVLARTLQDRVPVDQAGQFSAIIKDETICIRCGLCAERCPVGAITMERMHWTSQWKLEPITSSSGR
;
A
#
# COMPACT_ATOMS: atom_id res chain seq x y z
N PRO A 1 2.48 16.53 -19.86
CA PRO A 1 3.07 17.73 -19.24
C PRO A 1 2.00 18.81 -19.01
N ILE A 2 2.03 19.50 -17.86
CA ILE A 2 1.01 20.52 -17.54
C ILE A 2 1.06 21.70 -18.54
N PRO A 3 -0.08 22.14 -19.09
CA PRO A 3 -0.13 23.33 -19.93
C PRO A 3 0.38 24.56 -19.18
N VAL A 4 1.29 25.30 -19.81
CA VAL A 4 1.89 26.51 -19.24
C VAL A 4 1.78 27.69 -20.19
N ARG A 5 1.72 28.89 -19.63
CA ARG A 5 1.84 30.13 -20.40
C ARG A 5 3.17 30.20 -21.14
N ASN A 6 3.17 30.91 -22.26
CA ASN A 6 4.38 31.09 -23.04
C ASN A 6 5.42 31.90 -22.26
N ARG A 7 6.69 31.78 -22.65
CA ARG A 7 7.80 32.41 -21.94
C ARG A 7 7.64 33.93 -21.85
N ASP A 8 7.25 34.58 -22.94
CA ASP A 8 7.22 36.04 -23.00
C ASP A 8 6.11 36.63 -22.11
N GLU A 9 4.99 35.92 -21.93
CA GLU A 9 3.95 36.24 -20.95
C GLU A 9 4.47 36.16 -19.52
N ARG A 10 5.24 35.12 -19.20
CA ARG A 10 5.79 34.90 -17.86
C ARG A 10 6.85 35.95 -17.47
N LEU A 11 7.55 36.51 -18.45
CA LEU A 11 8.60 37.51 -18.21
C LEU A 11 8.06 38.93 -18.01
N ARG A 12 6.82 39.21 -18.42
CA ARG A 12 6.23 40.56 -18.34
C ARG A 12 5.78 40.93 -16.93
N ASP A 13 5.34 39.96 -16.16
CA ASP A 13 4.80 40.17 -14.82
C ASP A 13 5.08 38.95 -13.94
N HIS A 14 5.74 39.18 -12.81
CA HIS A 14 6.11 38.14 -11.85
C HIS A 14 4.91 37.59 -11.07
N GLN A 15 3.74 38.25 -11.14
CA GLN A 15 2.49 37.78 -10.53
C GLN A 15 1.64 36.93 -11.48
N THR A 16 2.02 36.84 -12.75
CA THR A 16 1.25 36.08 -13.74
C THR A 16 1.31 34.58 -13.45
N ILE A 17 0.12 33.95 -13.37
CA ILE A 17 -0.02 32.50 -13.18
C ILE A 17 0.61 31.75 -14.36
N VAL A 18 1.57 30.88 -14.06
CA VAL A 18 2.33 30.10 -15.06
C VAL A 18 1.55 28.89 -15.55
N GLU A 19 0.98 28.11 -14.62
CA GLU A 19 0.25 26.89 -14.94
C GLU A 19 -1.19 27.23 -15.33
N LEU A 20 -1.59 26.80 -16.52
CA LEU A 20 -2.95 27.02 -17.02
C LEU A 20 -3.92 25.94 -16.54
N GLY A 21 -3.39 24.89 -15.89
CA GLY A 21 -4.14 23.69 -15.54
C GLY A 21 -4.45 22.80 -16.73
N TYR A 22 -5.12 21.69 -16.47
CA TYR A 22 -5.60 20.78 -17.49
C TYR A 22 -7.04 21.15 -17.91
N SER A 23 -7.35 20.98 -19.19
CA SER A 23 -8.76 20.82 -19.60
C SER A 23 -9.32 19.53 -19.01
N GLU A 24 -10.64 19.41 -18.90
CA GLU A 24 -11.30 18.20 -18.36
C GLU A 24 -10.81 16.90 -19.05
N PRO A 25 -10.73 16.79 -20.39
CA PRO A 25 -10.20 15.58 -21.03
C PRO A 25 -8.74 15.28 -20.67
N GLN A 26 -7.91 16.32 -20.52
CA GLN A 26 -6.52 16.16 -20.11
C GLN A 26 -6.42 15.74 -18.64
N ALA A 27 -7.25 16.32 -17.77
CA ALA A 27 -7.28 15.99 -16.35
C ALA A 27 -7.66 14.53 -16.12
N VAL A 28 -8.65 14.02 -16.88
CA VAL A 28 -9.02 12.60 -16.86
C VAL A 28 -7.85 11.74 -17.34
N CYS A 29 -7.26 12.06 -18.50
CA CYS A 29 -6.14 11.30 -19.06
C CYS A 29 -4.94 11.22 -18.09
N GLU A 30 -4.56 12.34 -17.49
CA GLU A 30 -3.45 12.40 -16.53
C GLU A 30 -3.82 11.71 -15.20
N GLY A 31 -5.07 11.81 -14.75
CA GLY A 31 -5.59 11.09 -13.58
C GLY A 31 -5.56 9.57 -13.75
N CYS A 32 -5.83 9.06 -14.96
CA CYS A 32 -5.74 7.64 -15.29
C CYS A 32 -4.31 7.08 -15.23
N ARG A 33 -3.27 7.92 -15.11
CA ARG A 33 -1.87 7.49 -14.91
C ARG A 33 -1.53 7.25 -13.45
N CYS A 34 -2.49 7.47 -12.53
CA CYS A 34 -2.31 7.15 -11.11
C CYS A 34 -1.87 5.68 -10.97
N LEU A 35 -0.86 5.45 -10.13
CA LEU A 35 -0.33 4.11 -9.87
C LEU A 35 -1.15 3.33 -8.83
N ASP A 36 -2.35 3.82 -8.48
CA ASP A 36 -3.26 3.21 -7.49
C ASP A 36 -2.54 2.77 -6.21
N CYS A 37 -1.78 3.70 -5.59
CA CYS A 37 -0.98 3.39 -4.40
C CYS A 37 -1.80 3.04 -3.16
N ASP A 38 -3.11 3.32 -3.18
CA ASP A 38 -4.09 2.93 -2.20
C ASP A 38 -4.61 1.49 -2.42
N VAL A 39 -4.27 0.84 -3.53
CA VAL A 39 -4.59 -0.57 -3.79
C VAL A 39 -3.42 -1.44 -3.33
N ASN A 40 -3.70 -2.35 -2.39
CA ASN A 40 -2.69 -3.21 -1.77
C ASN A 40 -3.09 -4.68 -1.81
N THR A 41 -2.09 -5.57 -1.73
CA THR A 41 -2.32 -7.01 -1.60
C THR A 41 -2.78 -7.33 -0.19
N ILE A 42 -3.96 -7.94 -0.03
CA ILE A 42 -4.49 -8.42 1.24
C ILE A 42 -4.42 -9.95 1.26
N PHE A 43 -4.02 -10.51 2.41
CA PHE A 43 -3.82 -11.96 2.59
C PHE A 43 -4.81 -12.51 3.59
N ASP A 44 -5.50 -13.57 3.20
CA ASP A 44 -6.40 -14.36 4.03
C ASP A 44 -5.74 -15.71 4.33
N SER A 45 -5.20 -15.87 5.54
CA SER A 45 -4.50 -17.07 5.96
C SER A 45 -5.42 -18.29 6.09
N GLU A 46 -6.72 -18.10 6.34
CA GLU A 46 -7.66 -19.21 6.51
C GLU A 46 -7.97 -19.91 5.17
N LYS A 47 -7.87 -19.17 4.07
CA LYS A 47 -8.04 -19.73 2.71
C LYS A 47 -6.77 -20.35 2.14
N CYS A 48 -5.60 -19.95 2.62
CA CYS A 48 -4.33 -20.33 2.00
C CYS A 48 -4.05 -21.84 2.13
N ILE A 49 -3.94 -22.53 1.00
CA ILE A 49 -3.61 -23.97 0.94
C ILE A 49 -2.10 -24.26 0.79
N LEU A 50 -1.24 -23.26 1.02
CA LEU A 50 0.23 -23.38 0.95
C LEU A 50 0.77 -23.92 -0.39
N CYS A 51 0.09 -23.64 -1.51
CA CYS A 51 0.48 -24.14 -2.84
C CYS A 51 1.75 -23.48 -3.41
N GLY A 52 2.23 -22.36 -2.84
CA GLY A 52 3.42 -21.64 -3.32
C GLY A 52 3.25 -20.85 -4.63
N GLY A 53 2.09 -20.89 -5.28
CA GLY A 53 1.89 -20.26 -6.59
C GLY A 53 2.11 -18.75 -6.60
N CYS A 54 1.85 -18.06 -5.49
CA CYS A 54 2.07 -16.61 -5.37
C CYS A 54 3.57 -16.23 -5.33
N ALA A 55 4.42 -17.07 -4.74
CA ALA A 55 5.86 -16.87 -4.73
C ALA A 55 6.46 -17.17 -6.12
N ASP A 56 5.97 -18.23 -6.77
CA ASP A 56 6.42 -18.66 -8.10
C ASP A 56 6.10 -17.63 -9.20
N VAL A 57 4.90 -17.01 -9.17
CA VAL A 57 4.49 -16.03 -10.20
C VAL A 57 5.08 -14.63 -9.98
N CYS A 58 5.73 -14.38 -8.84
CA CYS A 58 6.17 -13.03 -8.49
C CYS A 58 7.39 -12.60 -9.33
N PRO A 59 7.28 -11.55 -10.16
CA PRO A 59 8.40 -11.13 -11.01
C PRO A 59 9.58 -10.53 -10.22
N GLU A 60 9.30 -9.95 -9.06
CA GLU A 60 10.30 -9.31 -8.19
C GLU A 60 10.79 -10.25 -7.08
N LEU A 61 10.30 -11.50 -7.03
CA LEU A 61 10.61 -12.48 -5.99
C LEU A 61 10.37 -11.94 -4.55
N CYS A 62 9.37 -11.08 -4.39
CA CYS A 62 9.09 -10.40 -3.12
C CYS A 62 8.31 -11.26 -2.10
N LEU A 63 7.87 -12.46 -2.49
CA LEU A 63 7.08 -13.36 -1.66
C LEU A 63 7.85 -14.64 -1.33
N GLN A 64 7.80 -15.05 -0.07
CA GLN A 64 8.40 -16.30 0.39
C GLN A 64 7.42 -17.06 1.28
N LEU A 65 7.26 -18.36 1.02
CA LEU A 65 6.56 -19.27 1.93
C LEU A 65 7.62 -20.00 2.77
N VAL A 66 7.56 -19.83 4.08
CA VAL A 66 8.52 -20.40 5.01
C VAL A 66 7.80 -21.07 6.17
N SER A 67 8.40 -22.15 6.67
CA SER A 67 7.97 -22.75 7.93
C SER A 67 8.26 -21.78 9.07
N LEU A 68 7.34 -21.66 10.03
CA LEU A 68 7.42 -20.62 11.04
C LEU A 68 8.60 -20.83 12.01
N ASP A 69 8.97 -22.08 12.30
CA ASP A 69 10.15 -22.42 13.11
C ASP A 69 11.50 -22.00 12.48
N ARG A 70 11.49 -21.67 11.18
CA ARG A 70 12.67 -21.17 10.46
C ARG A 70 12.78 -19.66 10.44
N LEU A 71 11.78 -18.95 10.96
CA LEU A 71 11.81 -17.49 11.03
C LEU A 71 12.64 -17.03 12.22
N THR A 72 13.60 -16.15 11.93
CA THR A 72 14.36 -15.39 12.93
C THR A 72 13.97 -13.93 12.81
N GLY A 73 13.67 -13.27 13.92
CA GLY A 73 13.30 -11.86 13.92
C GLY A 73 13.56 -11.19 15.27
N ASP A 74 13.09 -9.96 15.37
CA ASP A 74 13.21 -9.12 16.54
C ASP A 74 12.09 -9.38 17.56
N ASP A 75 12.08 -8.57 18.63
CA ASP A 75 11.03 -8.63 19.67
C ASP A 75 9.63 -8.34 19.12
N VAL A 76 9.52 -7.63 17.99
CA VAL A 76 8.23 -7.34 17.35
C VAL A 76 7.67 -8.61 16.71
N LEU A 77 8.50 -9.37 15.99
CA LEU A 77 8.10 -10.67 15.46
C LEU A 77 7.72 -11.62 16.60
N ALA A 78 8.54 -11.72 17.64
CA ALA A 78 8.28 -12.60 18.77
C ALA A 78 6.92 -12.33 19.44
N ARG A 79 6.60 -11.05 19.68
CA ARG A 79 5.29 -10.63 20.23
C ARG A 79 4.13 -10.91 19.28
N THR A 80 4.33 -10.73 17.98
CA THR A 80 3.29 -10.97 16.96
C THR A 80 2.87 -12.43 16.89
N LEU A 81 3.82 -13.35 17.15
CA LEU A 81 3.58 -14.80 17.13
C LEU A 81 2.97 -15.33 18.43
N GLN A 82 3.29 -14.73 19.59
CA GLN A 82 2.76 -15.16 20.90
C GLN A 82 1.23 -15.26 20.94
N ASP A 83 0.52 -14.34 20.28
CA ASP A 83 -0.95 -14.31 20.26
C ASP A 83 -1.58 -15.23 19.20
N ARG A 84 -0.77 -15.74 18.25
CA ARG A 84 -1.27 -16.43 17.05
C ARG A 84 -0.88 -17.91 16.99
N VAL A 85 0.18 -18.28 17.69
CA VAL A 85 0.82 -19.59 17.56
C VAL A 85 1.01 -20.18 18.95
N PRO A 86 0.42 -21.36 19.22
CA PRO A 86 0.65 -22.05 20.47
C PRO A 86 2.14 -22.30 20.71
N VAL A 87 2.54 -22.18 21.98
CA VAL A 87 3.92 -22.45 22.41
C VAL A 87 4.36 -23.84 21.91
N ASP A 88 5.58 -23.91 21.38
CA ASP A 88 6.22 -25.12 20.84
C ASP A 88 5.52 -25.78 19.64
N GLN A 89 4.56 -25.12 18.99
CA GLN A 89 3.89 -25.65 17.79
C GLN A 89 4.31 -24.94 16.49
N ALA A 90 5.32 -24.07 16.52
CA ALA A 90 5.75 -23.27 15.37
C ALA A 90 5.99 -24.11 14.09
N GLY A 91 6.54 -25.32 14.21
CA GLY A 91 6.78 -26.21 13.07
C GLY A 91 5.52 -26.71 12.34
N GLN A 92 4.33 -26.49 12.89
CA GLN A 92 3.05 -26.83 12.24
C GLN A 92 2.47 -25.65 11.45
N PHE A 93 3.04 -24.46 11.58
CA PHE A 93 2.58 -23.24 10.95
C PHE A 93 3.54 -22.80 9.86
N SER A 94 3.00 -22.09 8.88
CA SER A 94 3.78 -21.44 7.83
C SER A 94 3.45 -19.97 7.79
N ALA A 95 4.41 -19.17 7.33
CA ALA A 95 4.23 -17.75 7.08
C ALA A 95 4.45 -17.43 5.61
N ILE A 96 3.67 -16.46 5.13
CA ILE A 96 3.95 -15.76 3.88
C ILE A 96 4.68 -14.47 4.26
N ILE A 97 5.93 -14.35 3.86
CA ILE A 97 6.71 -13.13 4.04
C ILE A 97 6.64 -12.35 2.74
N LYS A 98 6.30 -11.06 2.85
CA LYS A 98 6.23 -10.14 1.73
C LYS A 98 7.20 -8.98 1.96
N ASP A 99 8.12 -8.79 1.02
CA ASP A 99 8.97 -7.60 0.96
C ASP A 99 8.26 -6.48 0.19
N GLU A 100 7.74 -5.51 0.92
CA GLU A 100 7.06 -4.34 0.34
C GLU A 100 8.01 -3.39 -0.39
N THR A 101 9.32 -3.45 -0.12
CA THR A 101 10.28 -2.50 -0.69
C THR A 101 10.55 -2.75 -2.17
N ILE A 102 10.36 -4.00 -2.61
CA ILE A 102 10.54 -4.44 -3.99
C ILE A 102 9.22 -4.86 -4.64
N CYS A 103 8.11 -4.93 -3.89
CA CYS A 103 6.81 -5.26 -4.45
C CYS A 103 6.29 -4.12 -5.35
N ILE A 104 6.18 -4.38 -6.65
CA ILE A 104 5.61 -3.45 -7.63
C ILE A 104 4.07 -3.46 -7.69
N ARG A 105 3.40 -4.19 -6.80
CA ARG A 105 1.92 -4.31 -6.71
C ARG A 105 1.25 -4.70 -8.04
N CYS A 106 1.86 -5.61 -8.80
CA CYS A 106 1.38 -6.05 -10.11
C CYS A 106 0.10 -6.92 -10.09
N GLY A 107 -0.33 -7.44 -8.93
CA GLY A 107 -1.55 -8.24 -8.79
C GLY A 107 -1.46 -9.70 -9.25
N LEU A 108 -0.35 -10.13 -9.87
CA LEU A 108 -0.19 -11.50 -10.37
C LEU A 108 -0.34 -12.58 -9.28
N CYS A 109 0.07 -12.29 -8.04
CA CYS A 109 -0.11 -13.20 -6.92
C CYS A 109 -1.60 -13.45 -6.57
N ALA A 110 -2.45 -12.43 -6.73
CA ALA A 110 -3.89 -12.54 -6.53
C ALA A 110 -4.53 -13.34 -7.67
N GLU A 111 -4.20 -13.04 -8.92
CA GLU A 111 -4.70 -13.78 -10.10
C GLU A 111 -4.31 -15.26 -10.08
N ARG A 112 -3.08 -15.55 -9.63
CA ARG A 112 -2.56 -16.92 -9.57
C ARG A 112 -3.18 -17.75 -8.44
N CYS A 113 -3.73 -17.11 -7.40
CA CYS A 113 -4.19 -17.81 -6.21
C CYS A 113 -5.44 -18.66 -6.52
N PRO A 114 -5.37 -20.01 -6.44
CA PRO A 114 -6.48 -20.88 -6.85
C PRO A 114 -7.69 -20.83 -5.92
N VAL A 115 -7.51 -20.29 -4.71
CA VAL A 115 -8.49 -20.28 -3.62
C VAL A 115 -8.88 -18.86 -3.19
N GLY A 116 -8.37 -17.84 -3.89
CA GLY A 116 -8.65 -16.44 -3.56
C GLY A 116 -8.17 -16.02 -2.16
N ALA A 117 -7.06 -16.61 -1.69
CA ALA A 117 -6.41 -16.23 -0.43
C ALA A 117 -5.62 -14.92 -0.52
N ILE A 118 -5.40 -14.39 -1.73
CA ILE A 118 -4.74 -13.11 -1.97
C ILE A 118 -5.64 -12.26 -2.87
N THR A 119 -5.89 -11.02 -2.48
CA THR A 119 -6.74 -10.05 -3.20
C THR A 119 -6.00 -8.73 -3.36
N MET A 120 -6.40 -7.92 -4.35
CA MET A 120 -5.98 -6.53 -4.49
C MET A 120 -7.12 -5.63 -4.03
N GLU A 121 -6.96 -4.94 -2.91
CA GLU A 121 -8.03 -4.17 -2.27
C GLU A 121 -7.64 -2.70 -2.10
N ARG A 122 -8.62 -1.82 -2.29
CA ARG A 122 -8.46 -0.38 -2.12
C ARG A 122 -8.70 0.01 -0.67
N MET A 123 -7.72 0.68 -0.08
CA MET A 123 -7.82 1.19 1.29
C MET A 123 -8.23 2.67 1.28
N HIS A 124 -9.27 3.00 2.02
CA HIS A 124 -9.69 4.39 2.23
C HIS A 124 -9.45 4.81 3.68
N TRP A 125 -8.79 5.95 3.86
CA TRP A 125 -8.59 6.53 5.20
C TRP A 125 -9.49 7.73 5.38
N THR A 126 -10.22 7.77 6.50
CA THR A 126 -11.11 8.87 6.84
C THR A 126 -10.65 9.48 8.16
N SER A 127 -10.28 10.76 8.12
CA SER A 127 -9.95 11.54 9.31
C SER A 127 -11.09 12.49 9.64
N GLN A 128 -11.42 12.59 10.93
CA GLN A 128 -12.34 13.59 11.45
C GLN A 128 -11.57 14.56 12.33
N TRP A 129 -11.56 15.83 11.95
CA TRP A 129 -11.04 16.90 12.80
C TRP A 129 -12.15 17.36 13.72
N LYS A 130 -11.96 17.19 15.03
CA LYS A 130 -12.82 17.80 16.05
C LYS A 130 -12.17 19.12 16.45
N LEU A 131 -12.88 20.23 16.23
CA LEU A 131 -12.51 21.50 16.82
C LEU A 131 -12.93 21.45 18.29
N GLU A 132 -11.97 21.49 19.21
CA GLU A 132 -12.29 21.75 20.61
C GLU A 132 -12.75 23.21 20.75
N PRO A 133 -13.83 23.49 21.50
CA PRO A 133 -14.22 24.85 21.80
C PRO A 133 -13.06 25.57 22.48
N ILE A 134 -12.69 26.74 21.99
CA ILE A 134 -11.77 27.63 22.71
C ILE A 134 -12.50 28.09 23.97
N THR A 135 -12.32 27.41 25.10
CA THR A 135 -12.79 27.92 26.38
C THR A 135 -11.90 29.08 26.77
N SER A 136 -12.44 30.29 26.73
CA SER A 136 -11.78 31.50 27.20
C SER A 136 -11.54 31.42 28.71
N SER A 137 -10.45 30.78 29.13
CA SER A 137 -10.03 30.76 30.52
C SER A 137 -8.50 30.84 30.62
N SER A 138 -7.98 32.06 30.51
CA SER A 138 -6.99 32.57 31.47
C SER A 138 -6.73 34.03 31.14
N GLY A 139 -7.13 34.92 32.03
CA GLY A 139 -6.74 36.31 31.96
C GLY A 139 -5.22 36.49 31.96
N ARG A 140 -4.81 37.58 31.33
CA ARG A 140 -3.64 38.34 31.74
C ARG A 140 -3.89 39.81 31.41
#